data_AF-A0A1Q7Z851-F1
#
_entry.id   AF-A0A1Q7Z851-F1
#
_cell.length_a   1.000
_cell.length_b   1.000
_cell.length_c   1.000
_cell.angle_alpha   90.00
_cell.angle_beta   90.00
_cell.angle_gamma   90.00
#
_symmetry.space_group_name_H-M   'P 1'
#
loop_
_entity.id
_entity.type
_entity.pdbx_description
1 polymer ?
#
loop_
_entity_poly.entity_id
_entity_poly.type
_entity_poly.pdbx_seq_one_letter_code
_entity_poly.pdbx_strand_id
1 'polypeptide(L)'
;MPLMEAVTRLEQELADPRHFPAPMGRLAPERRGAEMAKRQFLFAAKSAATLGPALEQRQEVLAALADSAIEVYAMDSILGRTLVTDDRVELRDPLCRYFCMESRERVFQRARTALCAVVPPEEVEAQLEQLGSLHRYTPVNSAEVREGIVPAVLEAGGYPLAYA
;
A
#
# COMPACT_ATOMS: atom_id res chain seq x y z
N MET A 1 16.63 0.71 -4.37
CA MET A 1 16.51 -0.25 -3.25
C MET A 1 17.14 -1.55 -3.69
N PRO A 2 18.03 -2.17 -2.90
CA PRO A 2 18.53 -3.52 -3.20
C PRO A 2 17.39 -4.53 -3.00
N LEU A 3 16.72 -4.91 -4.10
CA LEU A 3 15.48 -5.71 -4.04
C LEU A 3 15.69 -7.06 -3.35
N MET A 4 16.81 -7.73 -3.59
CA MET A 4 17.12 -9.02 -2.96
C MET A 4 17.21 -8.90 -1.44
N GLU A 5 17.86 -7.85 -0.93
CA GLU A 5 17.96 -7.61 0.51
C GLU A 5 16.58 -7.33 1.12
N ALA A 6 15.73 -6.56 0.43
CA ALA A 6 14.37 -6.27 0.87
C ALA A 6 13.50 -7.53 0.93
N VAL A 7 13.66 -8.45 -0.04
CA VAL A 7 12.98 -9.75 -0.03
C VAL A 7 13.46 -10.62 1.14
N THR A 8 14.78 -10.74 1.35
CA THR A 8 15.32 -11.51 2.48
C THR A 8 14.83 -10.96 3.83
N ARG A 9 14.79 -9.63 3.98
CA ARG A 9 14.24 -8.99 5.18
C ARG A 9 12.76 -9.33 5.37
N LEU A 10 11.96 -9.27 4.31
CA LEU A 10 10.55 -9.64 4.36
C LEU A 10 10.35 -11.10 4.80
N GLU A 11 11.18 -12.04 4.31
CA GLU A 11 11.10 -13.44 4.73
C GLU A 11 11.38 -13.62 6.22
N GLN A 12 12.36 -12.89 6.76
CA GLN A 12 12.66 -12.89 8.20
C GLN A 12 11.50 -12.30 9.01
N GLU A 13 10.89 -11.21 8.53
CA GLU A 13 9.73 -10.58 9.19
C GLU A 13 8.49 -11.49 9.16
N LEU A 14 8.25 -12.22 8.07
CA LEU A 14 7.13 -13.16 7.95
C LEU A 14 7.27 -14.38 8.88
N ALA A 15 8.49 -14.75 9.27
CA ALA A 15 8.73 -15.84 10.22
C ALA A 15 8.30 -15.49 11.65
N ASP A 16 8.26 -14.20 12.01
CA ASP A 16 7.71 -13.73 13.29
C ASP A 16 6.83 -12.49 13.07
N PRO A 17 5.49 -12.65 12.96
CA PRO A 17 4.55 -11.55 12.68
C PRO A 17 4.57 -10.38 13.68
N ARG A 18 5.26 -10.50 14.82
CA ARG A 18 5.49 -9.41 15.76
C ARG A 18 6.50 -8.38 15.25
N HIS A 19 7.22 -8.69 14.16
CA HIS A 19 8.27 -7.85 13.60
C HIS A 19 7.81 -6.65 12.78
N PHE A 20 6.51 -6.43 12.56
CA PHE A 20 6.07 -5.23 11.85
C PHE A 20 6.03 -4.03 12.81
N PRO A 21 7.04 -3.12 12.78
CA PRO A 21 7.04 -1.99 13.70
C PRO A 21 5.82 -1.12 13.44
N ALA A 22 5.11 -0.77 14.51
CA ALA A 22 4.05 0.22 14.44
C ALA A 22 4.69 1.62 14.51
N PRO A 23 4.62 2.44 13.44
CA PRO A 23 5.02 3.84 13.53
C PRO A 23 4.19 4.55 14.60
N MET A 24 4.80 5.53 15.26
CA MET A 24 4.14 6.39 16.24
C MET A 24 3.94 7.80 15.68
N GLY A 25 2.97 8.53 16.25
CA GLY A 25 2.71 9.93 15.94
C GLY A 25 1.69 10.17 14.83
N ARG A 26 1.72 11.37 14.26
CA ARG A 26 0.81 11.84 13.20
C ARG A 26 0.79 10.84 12.03
N LEU A 27 -0.42 10.48 11.60
CA LEU A 27 -0.68 9.51 10.53
C LEU A 27 -0.01 8.13 10.71
N ALA A 28 0.16 7.67 11.96
CA ALA A 28 0.73 6.36 12.26
C ALA A 28 0.02 5.19 11.52
N PRO A 29 -1.33 5.08 11.52
CA PRO A 29 -2.01 4.01 10.78
C PRO A 29 -1.71 4.02 9.28
N GLU A 30 -1.68 5.19 8.66
CA GLU A 30 -1.44 5.37 7.23
C GLU A 30 0.02 5.05 6.86
N ARG A 31 0.97 5.51 7.68
CA ARG A 31 2.39 5.16 7.55
C ARG A 31 2.60 3.65 7.65
N ARG A 32 1.92 3.00 8.60
CA ARG A 32 1.95 1.53 8.71
C ARG A 32 1.37 0.90 7.46
N GLY A 33 0.24 1.41 6.97
CA GLY A 33 -0.40 0.93 5.75
C GLY A 33 0.51 1.00 4.52
N ALA A 34 1.25 2.09 4.33
CA ALA A 34 2.21 2.24 3.23
C ALA A 34 3.39 1.25 3.36
N GLU A 35 3.91 1.06 4.56
CA GLU A 35 4.93 0.05 4.84
C GLU A 35 4.46 -1.38 4.58
N MET A 36 3.20 -1.68 4.91
CA MET A 36 2.60 -2.98 4.63
C MET A 36 2.32 -3.17 3.13
N ALA A 37 1.87 -2.12 2.43
CA ALA A 37 1.66 -2.15 0.99
C ALA A 37 2.97 -2.44 0.22
N LYS A 38 4.11 -1.87 0.65
CA LYS A 38 5.44 -2.20 0.13
C LYS A 38 5.77 -3.69 0.28
N ARG A 39 5.44 -4.27 1.43
CA ARG A 39 5.65 -5.71 1.71
C ARG A 39 4.75 -6.60 0.87
N GLN A 40 3.49 -6.22 0.68
CA GLN A 40 2.57 -6.93 -0.23
C GLN A 40 3.09 -6.94 -1.66
N PHE A 41 3.58 -5.79 -2.15
CA PHE A 41 4.22 -5.69 -3.46
C PHE A 41 5.45 -6.61 -3.56
N LEU A 42 6.37 -6.54 -2.59
CA LEU A 42 7.58 -7.37 -2.57
C LEU A 42 7.26 -8.86 -2.51
N PHE A 43 6.25 -9.24 -1.74
CA PHE A 43 5.79 -10.63 -1.62
C PHE A 43 5.29 -11.16 -2.97
N ALA A 44 4.42 -10.41 -3.66
CA ALA A 44 3.93 -10.78 -4.98
C ALA A 44 5.05 -10.77 -6.05
N ALA A 45 5.94 -9.77 -6.01
CA ALA A 45 7.06 -9.65 -6.94
C ALA A 45 8.05 -10.82 -6.79
N LYS A 46 8.31 -11.27 -5.55
CA LYS A 46 9.12 -12.47 -5.27
C LYS A 46 8.51 -13.70 -5.94
N SER A 47 7.22 -13.94 -5.75
CA SER A 47 6.54 -15.08 -6.37
C SER A 47 6.62 -15.00 -7.90
N ALA A 48 6.39 -13.82 -8.48
CA ALA A 48 6.52 -13.62 -9.92
C ALA A 48 7.95 -13.86 -10.46
N ALA A 49 8.97 -13.53 -9.68
CA ALA A 49 10.37 -13.73 -10.06
C ALA A 49 10.75 -15.22 -10.24
N THR A 50 9.99 -16.16 -9.66
CA THR A 50 10.20 -17.61 -9.85
C THR A 50 10.04 -18.07 -11.30
N LEU A 51 9.32 -17.29 -12.12
CA LEU A 51 9.17 -17.54 -13.56
C LEU A 51 10.46 -17.26 -14.36
N GLY A 52 11.44 -16.56 -13.76
CA GLY A 52 12.67 -16.17 -14.43
C GLY A 52 12.40 -15.39 -15.73
N PRO A 53 13.11 -15.68 -16.83
CA PRO A 53 12.91 -15.00 -18.11
C PRO A 53 11.48 -15.10 -18.68
N ALA A 54 10.70 -16.11 -18.31
CA ALA A 54 9.33 -16.27 -18.78
C ALA A 54 8.37 -15.19 -18.23
N LEU A 55 8.76 -14.47 -17.17
CA LEU A 55 7.98 -13.38 -16.59
C LEU A 55 7.66 -12.29 -17.62
N GLU A 56 8.57 -12.01 -18.57
CA GLU A 56 8.37 -11.01 -19.62
C GLU A 56 7.13 -11.29 -20.49
N GLN A 57 6.72 -12.56 -20.59
CA GLN A 57 5.54 -12.96 -21.36
C GLN A 57 4.26 -12.98 -20.51
N ARG A 58 4.35 -12.81 -19.18
CA ARG A 58 3.21 -12.77 -18.26
C ARG A 58 2.73 -11.34 -18.06
N GLN A 59 2.17 -10.73 -19.10
CA GLN A 59 1.76 -9.32 -19.10
C GLN A 59 0.73 -8.98 -18.01
N GLU A 60 -0.20 -9.88 -17.69
CA GLU A 60 -1.18 -9.64 -16.60
C GLU A 60 -0.51 -9.58 -15.21
N VAL A 61 0.50 -10.42 -14.97
CA VAL A 61 1.30 -10.40 -13.74
C VAL A 61 2.11 -9.10 -13.67
N LEU A 62 2.77 -8.73 -14.77
CA LEU A 62 3.53 -7.49 -14.86
C LEU A 62 2.65 -6.26 -14.64
N ALA A 63 1.45 -6.22 -15.23
CA ALA A 63 0.49 -5.15 -15.06
C ALA A 63 0.04 -5.05 -13.59
N ALA A 64 -0.31 -6.18 -12.95
CA ALA A 64 -0.69 -6.18 -11.54
C ALA A 64 0.43 -5.67 -10.62
N LEU A 65 1.67 -6.08 -10.88
CA LEU A 65 2.84 -5.60 -10.12
C LEU A 65 3.12 -4.11 -10.37
N ALA A 66 3.04 -3.66 -11.63
CA ALA A 66 3.24 -2.26 -11.98
C ALA A 66 2.20 -1.36 -11.31
N ASP A 67 0.92 -1.73 -11.40
CA ASP A 67 -0.16 -1.00 -10.75
C ASP A 67 -0.02 -1.01 -9.22
N SER A 68 0.46 -2.11 -8.63
CA SER A 68 0.76 -2.16 -7.19
C SER A 68 1.91 -1.22 -6.83
N ALA A 69 2.96 -1.14 -7.64
CA ALA A 69 4.09 -0.24 -7.42
C ALA A 69 3.67 1.24 -7.52
N ILE A 70 2.77 1.57 -8.45
CA ILE A 70 2.21 2.92 -8.62
C ILE A 70 1.48 3.37 -7.35
N GLU A 71 0.61 2.52 -6.79
CA GLU A 71 -0.10 2.86 -5.55
C GLU A 71 0.85 3.01 -4.37
N VAL A 72 1.80 2.09 -4.23
CA VAL A 72 2.81 2.16 -3.17
C VAL A 72 3.57 3.49 -3.24
N TYR A 73 4.00 3.89 -4.43
CA TYR A 73 4.65 5.18 -4.65
C TYR A 73 3.73 6.36 -4.31
N ALA A 74 2.46 6.29 -4.72
CA ALA A 74 1.48 7.34 -4.45
C ALA A 74 1.19 7.48 -2.94
N MET A 75 1.10 6.37 -2.21
CA MET A 75 0.94 6.35 -0.74
C MET A 75 2.13 7.00 -0.04
N ASP A 76 3.36 6.60 -0.37
CA ASP A 76 4.56 7.22 0.21
C ASP A 76 4.65 8.71 -0.16
N SER A 77 4.26 9.08 -1.38
CA SER A 77 4.27 10.47 -1.85
C SER A 77 3.29 11.36 -1.10
N ILE A 78 2.03 10.92 -0.91
CA ILE A 78 1.03 11.73 -0.18
C ILE A 78 1.38 11.83 1.30
N LEU A 79 1.89 10.76 1.91
CA LEU A 79 2.39 10.78 3.28
C LEU A 79 3.55 11.77 3.44
N GLY A 80 4.55 11.69 2.57
CA GLY A 80 5.70 12.59 2.60
C GLY A 80 5.29 14.06 2.46
N ARG A 81 4.43 14.39 1.49
CA ARG A 81 3.91 15.76 1.29
C ARG A 81 3.05 16.25 2.44
N THR A 82 2.36 15.36 3.14
CA THR A 82 1.48 15.71 4.26
C THR A 82 2.30 15.94 5.54
N LEU A 83 3.31 15.11 5.79
CA LEU A 83 4.11 15.13 7.02
C LEU A 83 5.19 16.22 7.04
N VAL A 84 5.61 16.74 5.88
CA VAL A 84 6.66 17.78 5.80
C VAL A 84 6.18 19.17 6.25
N THR A 85 4.88 19.36 6.43
CA THR A 85 4.30 20.65 6.82
C THR A 85 3.11 20.48 7.75
N ASP A 86 2.90 21.48 8.60
CA ASP A 86 1.72 21.59 9.45
C ASP A 86 0.66 22.55 8.88
N ASP A 87 0.92 23.13 7.70
CA ASP A 87 -0.04 23.98 7.00
C ASP A 87 -1.29 23.18 6.61
N ARG A 88 -2.47 23.71 6.96
CA ARG A 88 -3.78 23.11 6.67
C ARG A 88 -3.87 21.63 7.11
N VAL A 89 -3.26 21.27 8.24
CA VAL A 89 -3.28 19.90 8.83
C VAL A 89 -4.67 19.28 8.82
N GLU A 90 -5.69 20.05 9.22
CA GLU A 90 -7.08 19.60 9.31
C GLU A 90 -7.69 19.17 7.97
N LEU A 91 -7.07 19.55 6.85
CA LEU A 91 -7.47 19.13 5.51
C LEU A 91 -6.50 18.09 4.93
N ARG A 92 -5.19 18.27 5.11
CA ARG A 92 -4.17 17.38 4.54
C ARG A 92 -4.22 15.99 5.17
N ASP A 93 -4.45 15.88 6.49
CA ASP A 93 -4.49 14.60 7.18
C ASP A 93 -5.69 13.74 6.74
N PRO A 94 -6.93 14.28 6.69
CA PRO A 94 -8.05 13.55 6.11
C PRO A 94 -7.85 13.14 4.65
N LEU A 95 -7.31 14.03 3.81
CA LEU A 95 -7.00 13.70 2.40
C LEU A 95 -6.01 12.53 2.30
N CYS A 96 -4.93 12.58 3.08
CA CYS A 96 -3.93 11.52 3.14
C CYS A 96 -4.54 10.20 3.62
N ARG A 97 -5.32 10.24 4.71
CA ARG A 97 -6.01 9.08 5.27
C ARG A 97 -6.97 8.45 4.27
N TYR A 98 -7.80 9.26 3.61
CA TYR A 98 -8.75 8.78 2.62
C TYR A 98 -8.02 8.08 1.45
N PHE A 99 -6.99 8.72 0.90
CA PHE A 99 -6.21 8.14 -0.19
C PHE A 99 -5.55 6.82 0.22
N CYS A 100 -4.86 6.79 1.37
CA CYS A 100 -4.17 5.60 1.85
C CYS A 100 -5.13 4.43 2.11
N MET A 101 -6.34 4.71 2.62
CA MET A 101 -7.39 3.72 2.87
C MET A 101 -7.87 3.04 1.58
N GLU A 102 -8.09 3.79 0.50
CA GLU A 102 -8.50 3.20 -0.79
C GLU A 102 -7.31 2.51 -1.49
N SER A 103 -6.15 3.15 -1.46
CA SER A 103 -4.93 2.67 -2.13
C SER A 103 -4.47 1.31 -1.62
N ARG A 104 -4.54 1.07 -0.30
CA ARG A 104 -4.16 -0.23 0.28
C ARG A 104 -5.03 -1.39 -0.22
N GLU A 105 -6.31 -1.17 -0.48
CA GLU A 105 -7.19 -2.22 -1.00
C GLU A 105 -6.84 -2.55 -2.45
N ARG A 106 -6.49 -1.53 -3.26
CA ARG A 106 -6.01 -1.73 -4.63
C ARG A 106 -4.69 -2.50 -4.66
N VAL A 107 -3.74 -2.17 -3.78
CA VAL A 107 -2.47 -2.92 -3.63
C VAL A 107 -2.75 -4.38 -3.30
N PHE A 108 -3.58 -4.67 -2.30
CA PHE A 108 -3.89 -6.04 -1.91
C PHE A 108 -4.54 -6.84 -3.03
N GLN A 109 -5.53 -6.25 -3.72
CA GLN A 109 -6.20 -6.91 -4.83
C GLN A 109 -5.25 -7.23 -6.00
N ARG A 110 -4.31 -6.33 -6.30
CA ARG A 110 -3.30 -6.53 -7.35
C ARG A 110 -2.24 -7.56 -6.97
N ALA A 111 -1.72 -7.48 -5.74
CA ALA A 111 -0.79 -8.46 -5.20
C ALA A 111 -1.41 -9.88 -5.23
N ARG A 112 -2.67 -10.00 -4.81
CA ARG A 112 -3.45 -11.25 -4.89
C ARG A 112 -3.56 -11.76 -6.33
N THR A 113 -3.88 -10.88 -7.28
CA THR A 113 -4.01 -11.23 -8.70
C THR A 113 -2.70 -11.79 -9.24
N ALA A 114 -1.57 -11.12 -8.97
CA ALA A 114 -0.24 -11.57 -9.39
C ALA A 114 0.13 -12.93 -8.75
N LEU A 115 -0.15 -13.10 -7.46
CA LEU A 115 0.10 -14.36 -6.73
C LEU A 115 -0.67 -15.53 -7.31
N CYS A 116 -1.99 -15.42 -7.47
CA CYS A 116 -2.81 -16.51 -7.99
C CYS A 116 -2.45 -16.90 -9.44
N ALA A 117 -1.85 -15.99 -10.20
CA ALA A 117 -1.42 -16.26 -11.58
C ALA A 117 -0.06 -16.97 -11.67
N VAL A 118 0.71 -17.03 -10.58
CA VAL A 118 2.07 -17.59 -10.58
C VAL A 118 2.23 -18.80 -9.65
N VAL A 119 1.55 -18.79 -8.50
CA VAL A 119 1.70 -19.83 -7.49
C VAL A 119 0.94 -21.11 -7.90
N PRO A 120 1.53 -22.31 -7.71
CA PRO A 120 0.86 -23.59 -7.96
C PRO A 120 -0.44 -23.72 -7.15
N PRO A 121 -1.52 -24.31 -7.70
CA PRO A 121 -2.82 -24.39 -7.04
C PRO A 121 -2.80 -24.93 -5.60
N GLU A 122 -1.94 -25.90 -5.33
CA GLU A 122 -1.74 -26.52 -4.02
C GLU A 122 -1.09 -25.61 -2.97
N GLU A 123 -0.38 -24.56 -3.40
CA GLU A 123 0.29 -23.59 -2.53
C GLU A 123 -0.49 -22.27 -2.39
N VAL A 124 -1.44 -21.99 -3.30
CA VAL A 124 -2.15 -20.69 -3.38
C VAL A 124 -2.80 -20.32 -2.05
N GLU A 125 -3.47 -21.25 -1.37
CA GLU A 125 -4.17 -20.95 -0.12
C GLU A 125 -3.22 -20.46 0.98
N ALA A 126 -2.08 -21.14 1.15
CA ALA A 126 -1.06 -20.75 2.13
C ALA A 126 -0.44 -19.38 1.78
N GLN A 127 -0.17 -19.12 0.51
CA GLN A 127 0.36 -17.83 0.07
C GLN A 127 -0.65 -16.69 0.25
N LEU A 128 -1.94 -16.96 0.06
CA LEU A 128 -3.02 -15.98 0.30
C LEU A 128 -3.19 -15.67 1.80
N GLU A 129 -3.01 -16.65 2.68
CA GLU A 129 -3.01 -16.40 4.13
C GLU A 129 -1.85 -15.48 4.53
N GLN A 130 -0.65 -15.74 4.01
CA GLN A 130 0.51 -14.88 4.23
C GLN A 130 0.28 -13.46 3.70
N LEU A 131 -0.25 -13.31 2.48
CA LEU A 131 -0.62 -12.00 1.94
C LEU A 131 -1.67 -11.30 2.82
N GLY A 132 -2.67 -12.05 3.32
CA GLY A 132 -3.70 -11.53 4.23
C GLY A 132 -3.12 -10.98 5.54
N SER A 133 -2.06 -11.61 6.07
CA SER A 133 -1.36 -11.09 7.25
C SER A 133 -0.74 -9.71 7.02
N LEU A 134 -0.26 -9.44 5.80
CA LEU A 134 0.28 -8.16 5.36
C LEU A 134 -0.81 -7.11 5.06
N HIS A 135 -2.09 -7.49 5.07
CA HIS A 135 -3.22 -6.58 4.84
C HIS A 135 -3.92 -6.13 6.13
N ARG A 136 -3.44 -6.57 7.30
CA ARG A 136 -3.99 -6.15 8.59
C ARG A 136 -3.79 -4.64 8.79
N TYR A 137 -4.86 -3.95 9.14
CA TYR A 137 -4.91 -2.49 9.20
C TYR A 137 -5.84 -2.01 10.32
N THR A 138 -5.75 -0.73 10.65
CA THR A 138 -6.72 -0.05 11.51
C THR A 138 -7.90 0.41 10.66
N PRO A 139 -9.12 -0.11 10.87
CA PRO A 139 -10.29 0.34 10.13
C PRO A 139 -10.57 1.82 10.33
N VAL A 140 -11.03 2.47 9.27
CA VAL A 140 -11.34 3.90 9.23
C VAL A 140 -12.77 4.07 8.73
N ASN A 141 -13.53 4.98 9.37
CA ASN A 141 -14.84 5.38 8.86
C ASN A 141 -14.65 6.32 7.66
N SER A 142 -14.82 5.79 6.45
CA SER A 142 -14.63 6.56 5.21
C SER A 142 -15.64 7.71 5.05
N ALA A 143 -16.83 7.61 5.67
CA ALA A 143 -17.81 8.69 5.64
C ALA A 143 -17.31 9.89 6.47
N GLU A 144 -16.89 9.65 7.70
CA GLU A 144 -16.37 10.68 8.60
C GLU A 144 -15.12 11.37 8.03
N VAL A 145 -14.20 10.62 7.43
CA VAL A 145 -13.03 11.21 6.76
C VAL A 145 -13.43 12.14 5.61
N ARG A 146 -14.43 11.74 4.82
CA ARG A 146 -14.94 12.59 3.72
C ARG A 146 -15.65 13.83 4.24
N GLU A 147 -16.41 13.72 5.33
CA GLU A 147 -17.07 14.87 5.97
C GLU A 147 -16.05 15.92 6.43
N GLY A 148 -14.84 15.53 6.84
CA GLY A 148 -13.74 16.46 7.13
C GLY A 148 -13.14 17.16 5.89
N ILE A 149 -13.30 16.59 4.69
CA ILE A 149 -12.73 17.11 3.44
C ILE A 149 -13.73 18.02 2.70
N VAL A 150 -15.01 17.61 2.68
CA VAL A 150 -16.07 18.23 1.85
C VAL A 150 -16.22 19.75 2.07
N PRO A 151 -16.22 20.30 3.29
CA PRO A 151 -16.38 21.74 3.50
C PRO A 151 -15.32 22.57 2.76
N ALA A 152 -14.05 22.13 2.80
CA ALA A 152 -12.96 22.84 2.13
C ALA A 152 -13.09 22.78 0.60
N VAL A 153 -13.56 21.66 0.06
CA VAL A 153 -13.82 21.50 -1.39
C VAL A 153 -14.93 22.43 -1.84
N LEU A 154 -16.02 22.52 -1.07
CA LEU A 154 -17.16 23.41 -1.37
C LEU A 154 -16.77 24.89 -1.28
N GLU A 155 -16.03 25.28 -0.25
CA GLU A 155 -15.54 26.66 -0.07
C GLU A 155 -14.62 27.09 -1.23
N ALA A 156 -13.73 26.20 -1.67
CA ALA A 156 -12.81 26.47 -2.78
C ALA A 156 -13.49 26.37 -4.17
N GLY A 157 -14.68 25.78 -4.28
CA GLY A 157 -15.32 25.49 -5.57
C GLY A 157 -14.53 24.49 -6.43
N GLY A 158 -13.67 23.66 -5.83
CA GLY A 158 -12.72 22.82 -6.55
C GLY A 158 -11.64 22.23 -5.64
N TYR A 159 -10.43 22.06 -6.17
CA TYR A 159 -9.31 21.50 -5.41
C TYR A 159 -8.89 22.45 -4.27
N PRO A 160 -8.96 22.04 -2.99
CA PRO A 160 -8.88 22.97 -1.85
C PRO A 160 -7.46 23.30 -1.40
N LEU A 161 -6.44 22.68 -2.00
CA LEU A 161 -5.03 22.96 -1.74
C LEU A 161 -4.47 23.79 -2.91
N ALA A 162 -4.31 25.09 -2.71
CA ALA A 162 -3.64 25.94 -3.69
C ALA A 162 -2.13 25.65 -3.68
N TYR A 163 -1.52 25.56 -4.85
CA TYR A 163 -0.07 25.71 -4.98
C TYR A 163 0.22 27.21 -5.00
N ALA A 164 0.89 27.71 -3.96
CA ALA A 164 1.46 29.05 -3.96
C ALA A 164 2.69 29.10 -4.88
#